data_AF-A0A2N2K332-F1
#
_entry.id   AF-A0A2N2K332-F1
#
_cell.length_a   1.000
_cell.length_b   1.000
_cell.length_c   1.000
_cell.angle_alpha   90.00
_cell.angle_beta   90.00
_cell.angle_gamma   90.00
#
_symmetry.space_group_name_H-M   'P 1'
#
loop_
_entity.id
_entity.type
_entity.pdbx_description
1 polymer ?
#
loop_
_entity_poly.entity_id
_entity_poly.type
_entity_poly.pdbx_seq_one_letter_code
_entity_poly.pdbx_strand_id
1 'polypeptide(L)' 'MKGRELRLEPSHFDLHNKVVYTIEEVEPGKRYIVHFSNDPGLSGIAYGNLRLKTNYPEKPEVSIRIRCKFGS' A
#
# COMPACT_ATOMS: atom_id res chain seq x y z
N MET A 1 17.02 10.37 16.64
CA MET A 1 16.17 11.41 16.01
C MET A 1 14.76 11.24 16.54
N LYS A 2 14.32 12.13 17.45
CA LYS A 2 12.96 12.11 18.03
C LYS A 2 12.15 13.21 17.33
N GLY A 3 10.98 12.90 16.77
CA GLY A 3 9.94 13.90 16.45
C GLY A 3 9.66 14.25 14.99
N ARG A 4 10.11 13.48 14.00
CA ARG A 4 9.67 13.72 12.61
C ARG A 4 8.37 12.95 12.37
N GLU A 5 7.34 13.63 11.89
CA GLU A 5 6.07 12.99 11.51
C GLU A 5 6.28 12.23 10.20
N LEU A 6 5.94 10.94 10.16
CA LEU A 6 5.87 10.17 8.93
C LEU A 6 4.72 10.70 8.08
N ARG A 7 4.99 11.02 6.81
CA ARG A 7 3.97 11.24 5.78
C ARG A 7 4.13 10.20 4.70
N LEU A 8 3.02 9.59 4.29
CA LEU A 8 2.99 8.59 3.23
C LEU A 8 2.16 9.11 2.05
N GLU A 9 2.73 9.03 0.86
CA GLU A 9 2.05 9.40 -0.38
C GLU A 9 2.15 8.25 -1.38
N PRO A 10 1.04 7.76 -1.96
CA PRO A 10 1.11 6.75 -3.00
C PRO A 10 1.88 7.27 -4.22
N SER A 11 2.90 6.53 -4.66
CA SER A 11 3.69 6.86 -5.86
C SER A 11 3.38 5.94 -7.03
N HIS A 12 2.97 4.70 -6.77
CA HIS A 12 2.67 3.73 -7.82
C HIS A 12 1.81 2.58 -7.32
N PHE A 13 0.89 2.11 -8.15
CA PHE A 13 0.11 0.91 -7.91
C PHE A 13 -0.28 0.22 -9.23
N ASP A 14 0.05 -1.05 -9.37
CA ASP A 14 -0.09 -1.83 -10.63
C ASP A 14 -1.24 -2.86 -10.62
N LEU A 15 -1.96 -3.01 -9.51
CA LEU A 15 -3.13 -3.92 -9.40
C LEU A 15 -4.48 -3.21 -9.51
N HIS A 16 -4.54 -1.98 -10.04
CA HIS A 16 -5.74 -1.13 -10.07
C HIS A 16 -7.00 -1.75 -10.70
N ASN A 17 -6.85 -2.75 -11.58
CA ASN A 17 -7.98 -3.47 -12.20
C ASN A 17 -8.40 -4.76 -11.47
N LYS A 18 -7.79 -5.06 -10.32
CA LYS A 18 -7.99 -6.33 -9.59
C LYS A 18 -8.14 -6.13 -8.09
N VAL A 19 -7.47 -5.11 -7.56
CA VAL A 19 -7.39 -4.81 -6.14
C VAL A 19 -7.58 -3.31 -6.01
N VAL A 20 -8.43 -2.92 -5.08
CA VAL A 20 -8.52 -1.54 -4.58
C VAL A 20 -7.83 -1.47 -3.23
N TYR A 21 -7.31 -0.30 -2.88
CA TYR A 21 -6.71 -0.09 -1.57
C TYR A 21 -7.11 1.25 -0.99
N THR A 22 -7.11 1.31 0.33
CA THR A 22 -7.19 2.55 1.10
C THR A 22 -6.04 2.63 2.08
N ILE A 23 -5.63 3.83 2.43
CA ILE A 23 -4.62 4.09 3.46
C ILE A 23 -5.29 4.89 4.56
N GLU A 24 -5.32 4.34 5.76
CA GLU A 24 -5.86 4.98 6.96
C GLU A 24 -4.72 5.36 7.89
N GLU A 25 -4.70 6.61 8.34
CA GLU A 25 -3.79 7.08 9.39
C GLU A 25 -4.43 6.81 10.76
N VAL A 26 -3.94 5.76 11.45
CA VAL A 26 -4.50 5.33 12.74
C VAL A 26 -3.77 5.94 13.94
N GLU A 27 -2.54 6.41 13.73
CA GLU A 27 -1.82 7.28 14.67
C GLU A 27 -1.14 8.40 13.87
N PRO A 28 -1.58 9.67 14.04
CA PRO A 28 -1.07 10.79 13.26
C PRO A 28 0.45 10.88 13.24
N GLY A 29 1.01 10.98 12.04
CA GLY A 29 2.43 11.11 11.78
C GLY A 29 3.26 9.88 12.18
N LYS A 30 2.64 8.72 12.45
CA LYS A 30 3.35 7.56 12.99
C LYS A 30 2.91 6.22 12.43
N ARG A 31 1.60 5.96 12.39
CA ARG A 31 1.07 4.64 12.02
C ARG A 31 -0.03 4.76 10.99
N TYR A 32 0.17 4.05 9.90
CA TYR A 32 -0.78 3.91 8.81
C TYR A 32 -1.15 2.43 8.65
N ILE A 33 -2.39 2.15 8.29
CA ILE A 33 -2.88 0.83 7.89
C ILE A 33 -3.27 0.90 6.42
N VAL A 34 -2.82 -0.08 5.63
CA VAL A 34 -3.25 -0.24 4.24
C VAL A 34 -4.27 -1.37 4.19
N HIS A 35 -5.49 -1.05 3.77
CA HIS A 35 -6.54 -2.04 3.55
C HIS A 35 -6.56 -2.39 2.07
N PHE A 36 -6.53 -3.68 1.75
CA PHE A 36 -6.67 -4.19 0.40
C PHE A 36 -7.98 -4.96 0.29
N SER A 37 -8.74 -4.71 -0.77
CA SER A 37 -9.92 -5.48 -1.13
C SER A 37 -9.94 -5.74 -2.63
N ASN A 38 -10.61 -6.80 -3.04
CA ASN A 38 -10.73 -7.20 -4.44
C ASN A 38 -12.19 -7.23 -4.86
N ASP A 39 -12.44 -7.05 -6.15
CA ASP A 39 -13.77 -7.26 -6.69
C ASP A 39 -14.14 -8.75 -6.66
N PRO A 40 -15.39 -9.10 -6.29
CA PRO A 40 -15.89 -10.47 -6.39
C PRO A 40 -15.83 -10.96 -7.84
N GLY A 41 -15.54 -12.24 -8.05
CA GLY A 41 -15.54 -12.88 -9.38
C GLY A 41 -14.20 -12.86 -10.11
N LEU A 42 -13.15 -12.28 -9.54
CA LEU A 42 -11.79 -12.49 -10.00
C LEU A 42 -11.33 -13.93 -9.69
N SER A 43 -10.57 -14.53 -10.59
CA SER A 43 -9.96 -15.85 -10.39
C SER A 43 -8.46 -15.84 -10.73
N GLY A 44 -7.73 -16.81 -10.18
CA GLY A 44 -6.30 -16.98 -10.45
C GLY A 44 -5.39 -16.21 -9.49
N ILE A 45 -4.15 -15.97 -9.93
CA ILE A 45 -3.10 -15.36 -9.10
C ILE A 45 -2.69 -14.02 -9.73
N ALA A 46 -2.53 -13.00 -8.91
CA ALA A 46 -1.92 -11.74 -9.30
C ALA A 46 -0.75 -11.39 -8.38
N TYR A 47 0.28 -10.80 -8.97
CA TYR A 47 1.42 -10.23 -8.28
C TYR A 47 1.48 -8.76 -8.66
N GLY A 48 1.76 -7.92 -7.68
CA GLY A 48 1.90 -6.50 -7.92
C GLY A 48 2.56 -5.78 -6.76
N ASN A 49 2.52 -4.46 -6.81
CA ASN A 49 3.29 -3.60 -5.94
C ASN A 49 2.55 -2.29 -5.68
N LEU A 50 2.46 -1.93 -4.40
CA LEU A 50 2.13 -0.58 -3.96
C LEU A 50 3.42 0.10 -3.49
N ARG A 51 3.79 1.20 -4.15
CA ARG A 51 4.91 2.05 -3.72
C ARG A 51 4.39 3.31 -3.06
N LEU A 52 4.99 3.65 -1.93
CA LEU A 52 4.67 4.80 -1.10
C LEU A 52 5.94 5.64 -0.93
N LYS A 53 5.86 6.93 -1.25
CA LYS A 53 6.90 7.88 -0.87
C LYS A 53 6.79 8.21 0.61
N THR A 54 7.94 8.43 1.23
CA THR A 54 8.00 8.97 2.59
C THR A 54 8.78 10.27 2.61
N ASN A 55 8.51 11.10 3.61
CA ASN A 55 9.29 12.30 3.88
C ASN A 55 10.62 12.03 4.62
N TYR A 56 11.02 10.76 4.77
CA TYR A 56 12.30 10.35 5.35
C TYR A 56 13.37 10.16 4.25
N PRO A 57 14.41 11.01 4.19
CA PRO A 57 15.47 10.89 3.18
C PRO A 57 16.26 9.59 3.28
N GLU A 58 16.34 8.99 4.46
CA GLU A 58 16.96 7.68 4.68
C GLU A 58 16.14 6.52 4.10
N LYS A 59 14.83 6.72 3.90
CA LYS A 59 13.92 5.75 3.31
C LYS A 59 12.85 6.45 2.45
N PRO A 60 13.23 7.04 1.32
CA PRO A 60 12.36 7.92 0.54
C PRO A 60 11.20 7.16 -0.13
N GLU A 61 11.33 5.85 -0.30
CA GLU A 61 10.28 4.98 -0.84
C GLU A 61 10.16 3.68 -0.03
N VAL A 62 8.92 3.24 0.15
CA VAL A 62 8.54 1.94 0.71
C VAL A 62 7.76 1.19 -0.35
N SER A 63 8.12 -0.07 -0.59
CA SER A 63 7.44 -0.95 -1.55
C SER A 63 6.76 -2.09 -0.79
N ILE A 64 5.45 -2.21 -0.99
CA ILE A 64 4.61 -3.28 -0.45
C ILE A 64 4.31 -4.23 -1.61
N ARG A 65 4.98 -5.38 -1.63
CA ARG A 65 4.71 -6.43 -2.61
C ARG A 65 3.44 -7.17 -2.23
N ILE A 66 2.54 -7.29 -3.19
CA ILE A 66 1.22 -7.88 -3.00
C ILE A 66 1.14 -9.16 -3.83
N ARG A 67 0.74 -10.26 -3.19
CA ARG A 67 0.37 -11.51 -3.86
C ARG A 67 -1.08 -11.81 -3.52
N CYS A 68 -1.93 -11.79 -4.53
CA CYS A 68 -3.33 -12.15 -4.41
C CYS A 68 -3.57 -13.53 -5.01
N LYS A 69 -4.31 -14.37 -4.30
CA LYS A 69 -4.93 -15.58 -4.85
C LYS A 69 -6.43 -15.37 -4.79
N PHE A 70 -7.05 -15.18 -5.94
CA PHE A 70 -8.49 -15.05 -6.06
C PHE A 70 -9.12 -16.43 -6.24
N GLY A 71 -10.34 -16.61 -5.74
CA GLY A 71 -11.04 -17.89 -5.75
C GLY A 71 -11.30 -18.40 -7.17
N SER A 72 -11.07 -19.70 -7.35
CA SER A 72 -11.59 -20.52 -8.46
C SER A 72 -13.00 -20.99 -8.13
#